data_AF-A0A5P1FFU2-F1
#
_entry.id   AF-A0A5P1FFU2-F1
#
_cell.length_a   1.000
_cell.length_b   1.000
_cell.length_c   1.000
_cell.angle_alpha   90.00
_cell.angle_beta   90.00
_cell.angle_gamma   90.00
#
_symmetry.space_group_name_H-M   'P 1'
#
loop_
_entity.id
_entity.type
_entity.pdbx_description
1 polymer ?
#
loop_
_entity_poly.entity_id
_entity_poly.type
_entity_poly.pdbx_seq_one_letter_code
_entity_poly.pdbx_strand_id
1 'polypeptide(L)'
;MHGAPTCECNTCYAGHDCSELLLNCSANVDSGDPVYLEPYWQRHAASSAVLVSGWHRMSYRTTGGNFISVELENHVRGLHRAVGNAVVDGRFIVFGTGSMQLINALVYALSPDSAGDGSVSPARVVASVPFYPAYKTQTEIFDSRENEWEGITSKWLNSSNENFIEFVTSPNNPDGLLKSSVLRGSSVIYDHCYYWPHYTAIPAPADEDIMMFSISKSSGHASSRFGWVLLKDEKLYKKALTYMRYSVMGVSRDTQLRMLKIIKVILKEVRGKEDIFMFGYETMREKWKRLNKLVSSSN
;
A
#
# COMPACT_ATOMS: atom_id res chain seq x y z
N MET A 1 -9.48 35.91 -15.97
CA MET A 1 -9.01 34.71 -15.26
C MET A 1 -8.27 35.18 -14.03
N HIS A 2 -8.88 35.07 -12.83
CA HIS A 2 -8.15 35.33 -11.60
C HIS A 2 -7.20 34.15 -11.38
N GLY A 3 -5.95 34.29 -11.81
CA GLY A 3 -4.97 33.20 -11.93
C GLY A 3 -4.45 32.60 -10.62
N ALA A 4 -5.22 32.67 -9.53
CA ALA A 4 -4.90 32.03 -8.26
C ALA A 4 -5.71 30.71 -8.14
N PRO A 5 -5.10 29.63 -7.63
CA PRO A 5 -5.84 28.40 -7.32
C PRO A 5 -6.91 28.69 -6.26
N THR A 6 -8.08 28.05 -6.40
CA THR A 6 -9.17 28.11 -5.42
C THR A 6 -8.93 27.16 -4.25
N CYS A 7 -9.52 27.45 -3.09
CA CYS A 7 -9.46 26.52 -1.96
C CYS A 7 -10.18 25.20 -2.28
N GLU A 8 -9.62 24.09 -1.86
CA GLU A 8 -10.23 22.75 -1.90
C GLU A 8 -10.78 22.44 -0.50
N CYS A 9 -12.11 22.37 -0.38
CA CYS A 9 -12.76 22.30 0.92
C CYS A 9 -12.98 20.86 1.42
N ASN A 10 -12.88 20.67 2.73
CA ASN A 10 -13.28 19.43 3.39
C ASN A 10 -14.77 19.14 3.18
N THR A 11 -15.17 17.88 3.38
CA THR A 11 -16.57 17.45 3.26
C THR A 11 -17.50 18.37 4.05
N CYS A 12 -18.54 18.86 3.38
CA CYS A 12 -19.55 19.79 3.91
C CYS A 12 -19.09 21.23 4.19
N TYR A 13 -17.92 21.63 3.72
CA TYR A 13 -17.48 23.03 3.73
C TYR A 13 -17.43 23.61 2.31
N ALA A 14 -17.69 24.90 2.17
CA ALA A 14 -17.74 25.64 0.92
C ALA A 14 -17.31 27.11 1.11
N GLY A 15 -17.50 27.92 0.06
CA GLY A 15 -17.04 29.30 0.02
C GLY A 15 -15.62 29.43 -0.51
N HIS A 16 -15.21 30.65 -0.83
CA HIS A 16 -13.89 30.95 -1.40
C HIS A 16 -12.71 30.60 -0.47
N ASP A 17 -12.96 30.50 0.84
CA ASP A 17 -12.01 30.23 1.91
C ASP A 17 -12.38 28.99 2.75
N CYS A 18 -13.36 28.19 2.29
CA CYS A 18 -13.87 27.01 2.99
C CYS A 18 -14.46 27.27 4.39
N SER A 19 -14.89 28.50 4.69
CA SER A 19 -15.49 28.85 5.99
C SER A 19 -16.99 28.54 6.08
N GLU A 20 -17.67 28.30 4.95
CA GLU A 20 -19.12 28.12 4.91
C GLU A 20 -19.51 26.66 5.17
N LEU A 21 -20.21 26.40 6.28
CA LEU A 21 -20.77 25.07 6.56
C LEU A 21 -22.05 24.84 5.73
N LEU A 22 -22.06 23.80 4.92
CA LEU A 22 -23.23 23.41 4.15
C LEU A 22 -24.27 22.73 5.05
N LEU A 23 -25.44 23.37 5.20
CA LEU A 23 -26.58 22.77 5.89
C LEU A 23 -27.12 21.57 5.10
N ASN A 24 -27.60 20.54 5.80
CA ASN A 24 -28.13 19.29 5.22
C ASN A 24 -27.13 18.53 4.34
N CYS A 25 -25.83 18.62 4.65
CA CYS A 25 -24.80 17.84 3.99
C CYS A 25 -24.51 16.54 4.76
N SER A 26 -24.50 15.41 4.07
CA SER A 26 -24.19 14.10 4.65
C SER A 26 -22.69 13.93 4.86
N ALA A 27 -22.30 13.41 6.02
CA ALA A 27 -20.93 12.98 6.26
C ALA A 27 -20.52 11.88 5.26
N ASN A 28 -19.29 11.94 4.77
CA ASN A 28 -18.72 10.92 3.89
C ASN A 28 -17.50 10.28 4.56
N VAL A 29 -17.62 8.98 4.87
CA VAL A 29 -16.58 8.16 5.48
C VAL A 29 -16.37 6.85 4.71
N ASP A 30 -16.75 6.83 3.42
CA ASP A 30 -16.65 5.64 2.55
C ASP A 30 -15.19 5.33 2.17
N SER A 31 -14.42 6.38 1.83
CA SER A 31 -13.03 6.23 1.45
C SER A 31 -12.13 6.03 2.67
N GLY A 32 -11.21 5.07 2.59
CA GLY A 32 -10.10 4.94 3.52
C GLY A 32 -9.00 5.99 3.30
N ASP A 33 -9.34 7.23 2.99
CA ASP A 33 -8.39 8.31 2.71
C ASP A 33 -7.70 8.78 4.01
N PRO A 34 -6.37 8.65 4.14
CA PRO A 34 -5.66 8.90 5.39
C PRO A 34 -5.35 10.40 5.65
N VAL A 35 -6.26 11.30 5.30
CA VAL A 35 -6.13 12.77 5.49
C VAL A 35 -5.93 13.19 6.95
N TYR A 36 -6.24 12.31 7.91
CA TYR A 36 -5.97 12.55 9.33
C TYR A 36 -4.47 12.75 9.66
N LEU A 37 -3.56 12.37 8.75
CA LEU A 37 -2.12 12.60 8.88
C LEU A 37 -1.68 13.97 8.33
N GLU A 38 -2.54 14.73 7.67
CA GLU A 38 -2.20 16.06 7.14
C GLU A 38 -1.69 17.03 8.22
N PRO A 39 -2.31 17.15 9.41
CA PRO A 39 -1.81 18.06 10.44
C PRO A 39 -0.38 17.73 10.92
N TYR A 40 0.02 16.46 10.87
CA TYR A 40 1.40 16.08 11.16
C TYR A 40 2.36 16.67 10.14
N TRP A 41 2.03 16.57 8.84
CA TRP A 41 2.88 17.10 7.77
C TRP A 41 2.91 18.62 7.71
N GLN A 42 1.81 19.29 8.08
CA GLN A 42 1.79 20.74 8.23
C GLN A 42 2.79 21.22 9.29
N ARG A 43 2.89 20.53 10.44
CA ARG A 43 3.92 20.82 11.46
C ARG A 43 5.34 20.57 10.96
N HIS A 44 5.50 19.66 10.00
CA HIS A 44 6.80 19.27 9.43
C HIS A 44 7.12 19.93 8.09
N ALA A 45 6.37 20.96 7.67
CA ALA A 45 6.39 21.51 6.31
C ALA A 45 7.80 21.85 5.79
N ALA A 46 8.62 22.55 6.57
CA ALA A 46 9.98 22.91 6.16
C ALA A 46 10.89 21.68 6.00
N SER A 47 10.74 20.69 6.88
CA SER A 47 11.56 19.49 6.88
C SER A 47 11.17 18.48 5.79
N SER A 48 9.93 18.53 5.30
CA SER A 48 9.36 17.62 4.31
C SER A 48 9.26 18.23 2.91
N ALA A 49 9.43 19.54 2.76
CA ALA A 49 9.43 20.20 1.46
C ALA A 49 10.57 19.72 0.55
N VAL A 50 10.29 19.70 -0.76
CA VAL A 50 11.23 19.37 -1.83
C VAL A 50 11.12 20.42 -2.93
N LEU A 51 12.24 21.02 -3.30
CA LEU A 51 12.36 21.78 -4.54
C LEU A 51 12.81 20.84 -5.66
N VAL A 52 12.03 20.75 -6.73
CA VAL A 52 12.35 19.93 -7.90
C VAL A 52 12.80 20.84 -9.03
N SER A 53 14.06 20.71 -9.45
CA SER A 53 14.59 21.47 -10.60
C SER A 53 13.88 21.06 -11.89
N GLY A 54 13.72 21.99 -12.85
CA GLY A 54 13.06 21.71 -14.14
C GLY A 54 13.72 20.62 -15.00
N TRP A 55 14.98 20.28 -14.72
CA TRP A 55 15.72 19.19 -15.39
C TRP A 55 15.91 17.96 -14.50
N HIS A 56 15.17 17.85 -13.39
CA HIS A 56 15.30 16.71 -12.47
C HIS A 56 14.97 15.39 -13.18
N ARG A 57 15.99 14.53 -13.32
CA ARG A 57 15.87 13.14 -13.80
C ARG A 57 14.95 12.97 -15.03
N MET A 58 15.15 13.79 -16.07
CA MET A 58 14.41 13.71 -17.34
C MET A 58 14.57 12.35 -18.08
N SER A 59 15.58 11.55 -17.74
CA SER A 59 15.86 10.25 -18.36
C SER A 59 14.94 9.14 -17.84
N TYR A 60 14.60 8.19 -18.71
CA TYR A 60 14.01 6.90 -18.33
C TYR A 60 14.94 6.02 -17.47
N ARG A 61 16.25 6.27 -17.50
CA ARG A 61 17.25 5.44 -16.80
C ARG A 61 17.57 5.97 -15.40
N THR A 62 17.83 5.06 -14.47
CA THR A 62 18.35 5.35 -13.11
C THR A 62 19.73 4.76 -12.93
N THR A 63 20.48 5.29 -11.94
CA THR A 63 21.79 4.77 -11.56
C THR A 63 21.74 3.34 -10.98
N GLY A 64 20.62 2.96 -10.35
CA GLY A 64 20.42 1.61 -9.79
C GLY A 64 19.85 0.57 -10.76
N GLY A 65 19.55 0.95 -12.01
CA GLY A 65 18.78 0.10 -12.92
C GLY A 65 17.31 -0.06 -12.49
N ASN A 66 16.55 -0.80 -13.30
CA ASN A 66 15.18 -1.27 -12.98
C ASN A 66 14.18 -0.20 -12.50
N PHE A 67 14.39 1.06 -12.85
CA PHE A 67 13.53 2.19 -12.46
C PHE A 67 13.43 2.40 -10.94
N ILE A 68 14.39 1.90 -10.16
CA ILE A 68 14.41 2.00 -8.69
C ILE A 68 15.52 2.97 -8.26
N SER A 69 15.18 3.91 -7.37
CA SER A 69 16.16 4.76 -6.70
C SER A 69 16.82 4.00 -5.56
N VAL A 70 18.14 3.77 -5.67
CA VAL A 70 18.95 3.08 -4.64
C VAL A 70 18.82 3.78 -3.29
N GLU A 71 18.85 5.11 -3.27
CA GLU A 71 18.66 5.88 -2.04
C GLU A 71 17.29 5.64 -1.43
N LEU A 72 16.23 5.64 -2.23
CA LEU A 72 14.88 5.38 -1.72
C LEU A 72 14.74 3.95 -1.19
N GLU A 73 15.29 2.98 -1.90
CA GLU A 73 15.34 1.59 -1.43
C GLU A 73 16.03 1.48 -0.06
N ASN A 74 17.21 2.09 0.09
CA ASN A 74 17.94 2.08 1.35
C ASN A 74 17.11 2.69 2.49
N HIS A 75 16.38 3.76 2.22
CA HIS A 75 15.52 4.42 3.22
C HIS A 75 14.25 3.61 3.52
N VAL A 76 13.64 2.94 2.55
CA VAL A 76 12.54 2.01 2.77
C VAL A 76 12.98 0.84 3.65
N ARG A 77 14.16 0.27 3.39
CA ARG A 77 14.74 -0.78 4.24
C ARG A 77 15.04 -0.26 5.64
N GLY A 78 15.64 0.93 5.74
CA GLY A 78 15.87 1.61 7.01
C GLY A 78 14.59 1.82 7.81
N LEU A 79 13.50 2.20 7.13
CA LEU A 79 12.19 2.42 7.75
C LEU A 79 11.68 1.14 8.41
N HIS A 80 11.69 0.02 7.70
CA HIS A 80 11.28 -1.26 8.25
C HIS A 80 12.15 -1.72 9.42
N ARG A 81 13.47 -1.53 9.36
CA ARG A 81 14.36 -1.85 10.49
C ARG A 81 14.07 -0.98 11.72
N ALA A 82 13.82 0.32 11.52
CA ALA A 82 13.52 1.25 12.60
C ALA A 82 12.18 0.94 13.29
N VAL A 83 11.15 0.59 12.50
CA VAL A 83 9.83 0.21 13.01
C VAL A 83 9.83 -1.21 13.59
N GLY A 84 10.58 -2.12 12.99
CA GLY A 84 10.60 -3.54 13.36
C GLY A 84 9.38 -4.31 12.83
N ASN A 85 8.75 -3.86 11.75
CA ASN A 85 7.54 -4.50 11.20
C ASN A 85 7.81 -5.49 10.04
N ALA A 86 9.02 -5.54 9.47
CA ALA A 86 9.33 -6.48 8.40
C ALA A 86 10.82 -6.84 8.36
N VAL A 87 11.12 -8.09 8.00
CA VAL A 87 12.45 -8.57 7.65
C VAL A 87 12.77 -8.11 6.23
N VAL A 88 13.81 -7.28 6.10
CA VAL A 88 14.21 -6.70 4.81
C VAL A 88 15.50 -7.25 4.26
N ASP A 89 16.35 -7.86 5.08
CA ASP A 89 17.65 -8.34 4.64
C ASP A 89 17.49 -9.58 3.75
N GLY A 90 18.29 -9.66 2.68
CA GLY A 90 18.19 -10.73 1.68
C GLY A 90 16.95 -10.68 0.79
N ARG A 91 16.10 -9.64 0.89
CA ARG A 91 14.90 -9.47 0.04
C ARG A 91 15.18 -8.61 -1.18
N PHE A 92 14.64 -8.99 -2.34
CA PHE A 92 14.49 -8.09 -3.48
C PHE A 92 13.37 -7.08 -3.24
N ILE A 93 13.43 -5.92 -3.90
CA ILE A 93 12.40 -4.89 -3.80
C ILE A 93 11.93 -4.43 -5.19
N VAL A 94 10.62 -4.25 -5.33
CA VAL A 94 10.02 -3.64 -6.52
C VAL A 94 9.15 -2.46 -6.08
N PHE A 95 9.27 -1.33 -6.77
CA PHE A 95 8.38 -0.18 -6.56
C PHE A 95 7.21 -0.23 -7.53
N GLY A 96 6.03 0.19 -7.06
CA GLY A 96 4.82 0.31 -7.86
C GLY A 96 4.10 1.63 -7.64
N THR A 97 3.24 1.97 -8.58
CA THR A 97 2.38 3.16 -8.58
C THR A 97 1.22 2.97 -7.59
N GLY A 98 1.58 2.87 -6.32
CA GLY A 98 0.73 2.40 -5.22
C GLY A 98 0.59 0.88 -5.20
N SER A 99 0.00 0.35 -4.13
CA SER A 99 -0.31 -1.09 -4.00
C SER A 99 -1.21 -1.60 -5.13
N MET A 100 -2.11 -0.75 -5.65
CA MET A 100 -2.99 -1.11 -6.77
C MET A 100 -2.25 -1.63 -8.01
N GLN A 101 -1.07 -1.09 -8.34
CA GLN A 101 -0.29 -1.65 -9.44
C GLN A 101 0.39 -2.97 -9.04
N LEU A 102 0.85 -3.05 -7.79
CA LEU A 102 1.57 -4.21 -7.27
C LEU A 102 0.67 -5.45 -7.13
N ILE A 103 -0.61 -5.27 -6.80
CA ILE A 103 -1.61 -6.36 -6.77
C ILE A 103 -1.59 -7.11 -8.11
N ASN A 104 -1.85 -6.41 -9.23
CA ASN A 104 -1.82 -7.04 -10.54
C ASN A 104 -0.42 -7.52 -10.97
N ALA A 105 0.63 -6.77 -10.63
CA ALA A 105 2.00 -7.17 -10.97
C ALA A 105 2.38 -8.52 -10.32
N LEU A 106 1.93 -8.76 -9.09
CA LEU A 106 2.18 -9.99 -8.36
C LEU A 106 1.31 -11.14 -8.84
N VAL A 107 0.03 -10.88 -9.16
CA VAL A 107 -0.84 -11.88 -9.83
C VAL A 107 -0.19 -12.32 -11.14
N TYR A 108 0.16 -11.38 -12.02
CA TYR A 108 0.88 -11.66 -13.27
C TYR A 108 2.16 -12.48 -13.04
N ALA A 109 2.96 -12.11 -12.04
CA ALA A 109 4.26 -12.73 -11.82
C ALA A 109 4.15 -14.16 -11.21
N LEU A 110 3.07 -14.45 -10.47
CA LEU A 110 2.77 -15.76 -9.92
C LEU A 110 2.01 -16.67 -10.89
N SER A 111 1.35 -16.10 -11.89
CA SER A 111 0.64 -16.86 -12.92
C SER A 111 1.60 -17.67 -13.81
N PRO A 112 1.12 -18.78 -14.39
CA PRO A 112 1.87 -19.57 -15.36
C PRO A 112 2.35 -18.73 -16.55
N ASP A 113 3.47 -19.11 -17.16
CA ASP A 113 3.91 -18.47 -18.39
C ASP A 113 3.01 -18.89 -19.56
N SER A 114 2.54 -17.91 -20.34
CA SER A 114 1.68 -18.09 -21.52
C SER A 114 2.29 -18.98 -22.63
N ALA A 115 3.56 -19.34 -22.51
CA ALA A 115 4.35 -20.07 -23.51
C ALA A 115 4.39 -21.59 -23.30
N GLY A 116 3.71 -22.12 -22.27
CA GLY A 116 3.48 -23.55 -22.13
C GLY A 116 2.50 -24.06 -23.18
N ASP A 117 2.63 -25.32 -23.60
CA ASP A 117 1.51 -26.00 -24.26
C ASP A 117 0.29 -25.90 -23.33
N GLY A 118 -0.94 -25.87 -23.87
CA GLY A 118 -2.18 -25.61 -23.12
C GLY A 118 -2.52 -26.57 -21.96
N SER A 119 -1.57 -27.34 -21.45
CA SER A 119 -1.67 -28.24 -20.31
C SER A 119 -1.72 -27.57 -18.94
N VAL A 120 -1.32 -26.29 -18.78
CA VAL A 120 -1.26 -25.64 -17.45
C VAL A 120 -2.53 -24.84 -17.17
N SER A 121 -3.26 -25.21 -16.12
CA SER A 121 -4.46 -24.48 -15.68
C SER A 121 -4.12 -23.06 -15.21
N PRO A 122 -5.01 -22.07 -15.43
CA PRO A 122 -4.85 -20.73 -14.91
C PRO A 122 -4.65 -20.71 -13.39
N ALA A 123 -3.90 -19.73 -12.89
CA ALA A 123 -3.80 -19.50 -11.45
C ALA A 123 -5.15 -19.06 -10.88
N ARG A 124 -5.52 -19.63 -9.74
CA ARG A 124 -6.79 -19.35 -9.05
C ARG A 124 -6.56 -18.28 -7.99
N VAL A 125 -7.03 -17.06 -8.24
CA VAL A 125 -6.89 -15.93 -7.33
C VAL A 125 -8.03 -15.95 -6.32
N VAL A 126 -7.69 -15.93 -5.03
CA VAL A 126 -8.66 -16.09 -3.94
C VAL A 126 -8.31 -15.19 -2.74
N ALA A 127 -9.31 -14.91 -1.90
CA ALA A 127 -9.11 -14.23 -0.62
C ALA A 127 -10.12 -14.70 0.45
N SER A 128 -9.76 -14.57 1.73
CA SER A 128 -10.63 -14.92 2.85
C SER A 128 -11.62 -13.81 3.17
N VAL A 129 -12.91 -14.12 3.34
CA VAL A 129 -13.93 -13.10 3.70
C VAL A 129 -13.84 -12.67 5.17
N PRO A 130 -14.10 -11.39 5.48
CA PRO A 130 -14.20 -10.27 4.53
C PRO A 130 -12.81 -9.86 4.01
N PHE A 131 -12.72 -9.43 2.76
CA PHE A 131 -11.47 -8.99 2.10
C PHE A 131 -11.65 -7.66 1.37
N TYR A 132 -10.51 -7.04 0.99
CA TYR A 132 -10.51 -5.81 0.19
C TYR A 132 -11.08 -6.06 -1.22
N PRO A 133 -12.21 -5.41 -1.61
CA PRO A 133 -12.91 -5.74 -2.86
C PRO A 133 -12.07 -5.59 -4.14
N ALA A 134 -11.05 -4.74 -4.12
CA ALA A 134 -10.22 -4.51 -5.30
C ALA A 134 -9.45 -5.76 -5.76
N TYR A 135 -9.18 -6.75 -4.90
CA TYR A 135 -8.55 -7.99 -5.35
C TYR A 135 -9.41 -8.70 -6.40
N LYS A 136 -10.71 -8.83 -6.12
CA LYS A 136 -11.68 -9.39 -7.04
C LYS A 136 -11.81 -8.49 -8.29
N THR A 137 -12.19 -7.24 -8.08
CA THR A 137 -12.51 -6.32 -9.19
C THR A 137 -11.34 -6.13 -10.14
N GLN A 138 -10.12 -6.04 -9.61
CA GLN A 138 -8.94 -5.86 -10.44
C GLN A 138 -8.60 -7.14 -11.22
N THR A 139 -8.66 -8.31 -10.59
CA THR A 139 -8.43 -9.60 -11.27
C THR A 139 -9.41 -9.77 -12.44
N GLU A 140 -10.70 -9.49 -12.20
CA GLU A 140 -11.76 -9.59 -13.21
C GLU A 140 -11.62 -8.55 -14.35
N ILE A 141 -11.21 -7.31 -14.05
CA ILE A 141 -11.05 -6.26 -15.09
C ILE A 141 -9.85 -6.53 -16.01
N PHE A 142 -8.77 -7.10 -15.48
CA PHE A 142 -7.60 -7.40 -16.31
C PHE A 142 -7.79 -8.64 -17.20
N ASP A 143 -8.70 -9.56 -16.83
CA ASP A 143 -9.19 -10.67 -17.65
C ASP A 143 -8.08 -11.40 -18.45
N SER A 144 -7.02 -11.79 -17.73
CA SER A 144 -5.87 -12.49 -18.31
C SER A 144 -6.15 -13.98 -18.41
N ARG A 145 -5.66 -14.64 -19.46
CA ARG A 145 -5.86 -16.09 -19.66
C ARG A 145 -5.16 -16.95 -18.62
N GLU A 146 -4.15 -16.38 -17.98
CA GLU A 146 -3.24 -17.07 -17.07
C GLU A 146 -3.74 -17.05 -15.62
N ASN A 147 -4.81 -16.31 -15.30
CA ASN A 147 -5.40 -16.29 -13.97
C ASN A 147 -6.90 -16.00 -13.99
N GLU A 148 -7.59 -16.46 -12.95
CA GLU A 148 -9.02 -16.23 -12.78
C GLU A 148 -9.36 -15.98 -11.31
N TRP A 149 -10.35 -15.13 -11.05
CA TRP A 149 -10.88 -14.94 -9.70
C TRP A 149 -11.80 -16.10 -9.33
N GLU A 150 -11.40 -16.87 -8.31
CA GLU A 150 -12.08 -18.12 -7.91
C GLU A 150 -12.78 -18.01 -6.54
N GLY A 151 -13.04 -16.77 -6.12
CA GLY A 151 -13.84 -16.48 -4.95
C GLY A 151 -13.09 -16.68 -3.63
N ILE A 152 -13.77 -17.31 -2.68
CA ILE A 152 -13.38 -17.27 -1.26
C ILE A 152 -12.68 -18.55 -0.83
N THR A 153 -11.64 -18.41 -0.02
CA THR A 153 -10.79 -19.52 0.45
C THR A 153 -11.57 -20.65 1.14
N SER A 154 -12.69 -20.35 1.82
CA SER A 154 -13.50 -21.35 2.51
C SER A 154 -14.08 -22.43 1.59
N LYS A 155 -14.24 -22.15 0.29
CA LYS A 155 -14.68 -23.13 -0.72
C LYS A 155 -13.59 -24.13 -1.11
N TRP A 156 -12.33 -23.82 -0.77
CA TRP A 156 -11.14 -24.50 -1.29
C TRP A 156 -10.31 -25.18 -0.18
N LEU A 157 -10.78 -25.20 1.08
CA LEU A 157 -10.03 -25.73 2.23
C LEU A 157 -9.61 -27.21 2.08
N ASN A 158 -10.38 -27.98 1.32
CA ASN A 158 -10.13 -29.41 1.08
C ASN A 158 -9.46 -29.67 -0.27
N SER A 159 -9.14 -28.63 -1.05
CA SER A 159 -8.46 -28.77 -2.33
C SER A 159 -6.97 -28.98 -2.13
N SER A 160 -6.37 -29.83 -2.97
CA SER A 160 -4.93 -30.10 -2.97
C SER A 160 -4.39 -30.01 -4.40
N ASN A 161 -3.13 -29.61 -4.55
CA ASN A 161 -2.43 -29.49 -5.84
C ASN A 161 -3.00 -28.45 -6.81
N GLU A 162 -3.72 -27.45 -6.32
CA GLU A 162 -4.24 -26.35 -7.12
C GLU A 162 -3.29 -25.16 -7.09
N ASN A 163 -3.16 -24.46 -8.23
CA ASN A 163 -2.30 -23.28 -8.34
C ASN A 163 -2.99 -22.03 -7.78
N PHE A 164 -3.12 -21.95 -6.46
CA PHE A 164 -3.74 -20.81 -5.80
C PHE A 164 -2.79 -19.63 -5.63
N ILE A 165 -3.31 -18.43 -5.92
CA ILE A 165 -2.75 -17.15 -5.48
C ILE A 165 -3.69 -16.62 -4.39
N GLU A 166 -3.25 -16.67 -3.13
CA GLU A 166 -4.03 -16.20 -2.00
C GLU A 166 -3.61 -14.79 -1.59
N PHE A 167 -4.56 -13.85 -1.60
CA PHE A 167 -4.38 -12.56 -0.94
C PHE A 167 -4.67 -12.67 0.55
N VAL A 168 -3.69 -12.30 1.37
CA VAL A 168 -3.82 -12.19 2.83
C VAL A 168 -3.55 -10.77 3.25
N THR A 169 -4.58 -10.04 3.66
CA THR A 169 -4.43 -8.69 4.21
C THR A 169 -4.24 -8.78 5.72
N SER A 170 -3.15 -8.22 6.25
CA SER A 170 -2.83 -8.32 7.68
C SER A 170 -2.13 -7.04 8.16
N PRO A 171 -2.76 -6.18 8.98
CA PRO A 171 -4.16 -6.19 9.43
C PRO A 171 -5.16 -6.18 8.27
N ASN A 172 -6.25 -6.90 8.44
CA ASN A 172 -7.24 -7.10 7.41
C ASN A 172 -8.12 -5.86 7.17
N ASN A 173 -8.58 -5.72 5.94
CA ASN A 173 -9.60 -4.76 5.56
C ASN A 173 -10.93 -5.53 5.37
N PRO A 174 -11.99 -5.25 6.15
CA PRO A 174 -12.18 -4.06 7.00
C PRO A 174 -11.94 -4.26 8.51
N ASP A 175 -11.80 -5.48 9.00
CA ASP A 175 -11.93 -5.78 10.45
C ASP A 175 -10.69 -5.45 11.31
N GLY A 176 -9.55 -5.11 10.69
CA GLY A 176 -8.30 -4.77 11.39
C GLY A 176 -7.61 -5.94 12.08
N LEU A 177 -8.05 -7.18 11.87
CA LEU A 177 -7.44 -8.35 12.51
C LEU A 177 -6.17 -8.78 11.77
N LEU A 178 -5.16 -9.24 12.52
CA LEU A 178 -4.01 -9.91 11.92
C LEU A 178 -4.47 -11.27 11.35
N LYS A 179 -4.16 -11.52 10.08
CA LYS A 179 -4.52 -12.76 9.37
C LYS A 179 -3.27 -13.47 8.86
N SER A 180 -3.42 -14.76 8.62
CA SER A 180 -2.47 -15.64 7.96
C SER A 180 -3.18 -16.37 6.82
N SER A 181 -2.40 -16.95 5.90
CA SER A 181 -2.93 -17.85 4.88
C SER A 181 -3.71 -19.02 5.51
N VAL A 182 -4.78 -19.43 4.84
CA VAL A 182 -5.60 -20.59 5.23
C VAL A 182 -5.51 -21.75 4.23
N LEU A 183 -4.99 -21.51 3.01
CA LEU A 183 -4.81 -22.54 2.00
C LEU A 183 -3.40 -23.11 2.05
N ARG A 184 -3.29 -24.44 2.11
CA ARG A 184 -1.98 -25.11 2.12
C ARG A 184 -1.40 -25.15 0.70
N GLY A 185 -0.13 -24.77 0.57
CA GLY A 185 0.60 -24.83 -0.71
C GLY A 185 0.23 -23.73 -1.71
N SER A 186 -0.54 -22.72 -1.30
CA SER A 186 -0.80 -21.54 -2.12
C SER A 186 0.45 -20.65 -2.23
N SER A 187 0.53 -19.90 -3.32
CA SER A 187 1.40 -18.72 -3.39
C SER A 187 0.68 -17.57 -2.69
N VAL A 188 1.27 -17.03 -1.63
CA VAL A 188 0.58 -16.05 -0.78
C VAL A 188 1.15 -14.65 -0.97
N ILE A 189 0.28 -13.71 -1.32
CA ILE A 189 0.59 -12.28 -1.32
C ILE A 189 0.12 -11.68 0.00
N TYR A 190 1.06 -11.32 0.87
CA TYR A 190 0.74 -10.62 2.11
C TYR A 190 0.64 -9.11 1.86
N ASP A 191 -0.57 -8.58 1.95
CA ASP A 191 -0.84 -7.15 1.93
C ASP A 191 -0.73 -6.57 3.35
N HIS A 192 0.42 -5.96 3.61
CA HIS A 192 0.78 -5.30 4.86
C HIS A 192 0.64 -3.78 4.77
N CYS A 193 -0.23 -3.25 3.90
CA CYS A 193 -0.48 -1.81 3.84
C CYS A 193 -0.84 -1.20 5.20
N TYR A 194 -1.54 -1.94 6.07
CA TYR A 194 -1.91 -1.50 7.42
C TYR A 194 -0.96 -2.00 8.53
N TYR A 195 0.13 -2.73 8.23
CA TYR A 195 0.99 -3.34 9.26
C TYR A 195 2.00 -2.34 9.84
N TRP A 196 1.45 -1.35 10.54
CA TRP A 196 2.20 -0.26 11.14
C TRP A 196 1.61 0.13 12.51
N PRO A 197 2.40 0.75 13.41
CA PRO A 197 1.96 1.01 14.79
C PRO A 197 0.72 1.92 14.93
N HIS A 198 0.35 2.64 13.87
CA HIS A 198 -0.85 3.49 13.85
C HIS A 198 -2.14 2.68 13.80
N TYR A 199 -2.10 1.46 13.27
CA TYR A 199 -3.28 0.60 13.09
C TYR A 199 -3.28 -0.62 14.01
N THR A 200 -2.11 -1.15 14.35
CA THR A 200 -1.99 -2.38 15.13
C THR A 200 -0.70 -2.42 15.95
N ALA A 201 -0.70 -3.23 17.01
CA ALA A 201 0.56 -3.61 17.65
C ALA A 201 1.41 -4.45 16.68
N ILE A 202 2.73 -4.33 16.78
CA ILE A 202 3.68 -5.11 15.98
C ILE A 202 4.21 -6.26 16.85
N PRO A 203 3.59 -7.46 16.82
CA PRO A 203 4.03 -8.57 17.66
C PRO A 203 5.40 -9.11 17.24
N ALA A 204 5.69 -9.10 15.94
CA ALA A 204 6.97 -9.53 15.37
C ALA A 204 7.16 -8.92 13.97
N PRO A 205 8.40 -8.82 13.47
CA PRO A 205 8.64 -8.50 12.07
C PRO A 205 8.00 -9.55 11.15
N ALA A 206 7.28 -9.10 10.12
CA ALA A 206 6.80 -9.92 9.01
C ALA A 206 8.00 -10.56 8.26
N ASP A 207 7.93 -11.84 7.91
CA ASP A 207 9.02 -12.60 7.25
C ASP A 207 8.50 -13.53 6.13
N GLU A 208 7.41 -13.12 5.49
CA GLU A 208 6.76 -13.84 4.41
C GLU A 208 7.52 -13.68 3.09
N ASP A 209 7.21 -14.55 2.13
CA ASP A 209 7.90 -14.62 0.84
C ASP A 209 7.60 -13.41 -0.06
N ILE A 210 6.37 -12.87 0.06
CA ILE A 210 5.86 -11.73 -0.69
C ILE A 210 5.15 -10.80 0.29
N MET A 211 5.78 -9.66 0.61
CA MET A 211 5.22 -8.66 1.51
C MET A 211 5.02 -7.32 0.79
N MET A 212 3.77 -6.90 0.62
CA MET A 212 3.39 -5.66 -0.05
C MET A 212 3.06 -4.56 0.95
N PHE A 213 3.54 -3.35 0.67
CA PHE A 213 3.32 -2.15 1.48
C PHE A 213 2.96 -0.95 0.60
N SER A 214 2.38 0.08 1.23
CA SER A 214 2.05 1.34 0.57
C SER A 214 2.37 2.53 1.44
N ILE A 215 2.89 3.60 0.82
CA ILE A 215 3.10 4.87 1.52
C ILE A 215 1.78 5.54 1.93
N SER A 216 0.68 5.18 1.24
CA SER A 216 -0.64 5.74 1.46
C SER A 216 -1.01 5.63 2.93
N LYS A 217 -0.93 4.42 3.49
CA LYS A 217 -1.37 4.13 4.85
C LYS A 217 -0.31 4.41 5.90
N SER A 218 0.97 4.38 5.54
CA SER A 218 2.06 4.67 6.48
C SER A 218 2.30 6.16 6.73
N SER A 219 2.08 7.01 5.72
CA SER A 219 2.37 8.44 5.81
C SER A 219 1.20 9.34 5.47
N GLY A 220 0.10 8.83 4.92
CA GLY A 220 -1.01 9.65 4.46
C GLY A 220 -0.90 10.14 3.01
N HIS A 221 0.24 9.91 2.34
CA HIS A 221 0.49 10.36 0.97
C HIS A 221 -0.19 9.48 -0.10
N ALA A 222 -1.51 9.29 0.00
CA ALA A 222 -2.27 8.38 -0.85
C ALA A 222 -2.17 8.73 -2.35
N SER A 223 -2.19 10.01 -2.69
CA SER A 223 -2.07 10.54 -4.06
C SER A 223 -0.65 10.47 -4.64
N SER A 224 0.38 10.24 -3.82
CA SER A 224 1.75 10.05 -4.34
C SER A 224 1.90 8.76 -5.13
N ARG A 225 0.94 7.83 -4.98
CA ARG A 225 0.89 6.54 -5.68
C ARG A 225 2.24 5.83 -5.57
N PHE A 226 2.69 5.55 -4.35
CA PHE A 226 3.93 4.84 -4.11
C PHE A 226 3.68 3.64 -3.19
N GLY A 227 4.00 2.46 -3.69
CA GLY A 227 4.04 1.23 -2.93
C GLY A 227 5.30 0.44 -3.26
N TRP A 228 5.59 -0.55 -2.43
CA TRP A 228 6.70 -1.46 -2.67
C TRP A 228 6.34 -2.87 -2.24
N VAL A 229 7.03 -3.85 -2.83
CA VAL A 229 6.96 -5.25 -2.41
C VAL A 229 8.36 -5.74 -2.08
N LEU A 230 8.48 -6.52 -1.01
CA LEU A 230 9.67 -7.27 -0.62
C LEU A 230 9.47 -8.73 -1.02
N LEU A 231 10.44 -9.29 -1.73
CA LEU A 231 10.36 -10.62 -2.35
C LEU A 231 11.56 -11.48 -1.95
N LYS A 232 11.35 -12.74 -1.60
CA LYS A 232 12.44 -13.72 -1.46
C LYS A 232 12.91 -14.28 -2.80
N ASP A 233 11.96 -14.65 -3.67
CA ASP A 233 12.25 -15.36 -4.91
C ASP A 233 12.74 -14.41 -6.03
N GLU A 234 13.93 -14.69 -6.57
CA GLU A 234 14.54 -13.90 -7.65
C GLU A 234 13.81 -14.02 -9.00
N LYS A 235 13.24 -15.19 -9.33
CA LYS A 235 12.47 -15.40 -10.56
C LYS A 235 11.19 -14.58 -10.51
N LEU A 236 10.50 -14.60 -9.38
CA LEU A 236 9.32 -13.78 -9.13
C LEU A 236 9.66 -12.29 -9.22
N TYR A 237 10.76 -11.87 -8.60
CA TYR A 237 11.29 -10.51 -8.71
C TYR A 237 11.51 -10.09 -10.17
N LYS A 238 12.16 -10.94 -10.98
CA LYS A 238 12.40 -10.67 -12.40
C LYS A 238 11.09 -10.57 -13.20
N LYS A 239 10.10 -11.45 -12.96
CA LYS A 239 8.78 -11.35 -13.60
C LYS A 239 8.03 -10.08 -13.21
N ALA A 240 8.05 -9.71 -11.94
CA ALA A 240 7.47 -8.45 -11.46
C ALA A 240 8.15 -7.23 -12.12
N LEU A 241 9.48 -7.24 -12.27
CA LEU A 241 10.20 -6.18 -12.99
C LEU A 241 9.83 -6.11 -14.48
N THR A 242 9.62 -7.26 -15.14
CA THR A 242 9.12 -7.31 -16.52
C THR A 242 7.77 -6.62 -16.60
N TYR A 243 6.82 -6.95 -15.72
CA TYR A 243 5.53 -6.26 -15.66
C TYR A 243 5.70 -4.75 -15.46
N MET A 244 6.55 -4.33 -14.51
CA MET A 244 6.78 -2.91 -14.24
C MET A 244 7.38 -2.16 -15.43
N ARG A 245 8.28 -2.80 -16.17
CA ARG A 245 8.90 -2.24 -17.38
C ARG A 245 7.86 -1.98 -18.46
N TYR A 246 6.99 -2.96 -18.73
CA TYR A 246 6.08 -2.91 -19.88
C TYR A 246 4.72 -2.30 -19.57
N SER A 247 4.30 -2.25 -18.30
CA SER A 247 3.06 -1.57 -17.92
C SER A 247 3.21 -0.04 -17.91
N VAL A 248 4.26 0.48 -17.26
CA VAL A 248 4.39 1.94 -17.04
C VAL A 248 5.84 2.48 -17.08
N MET A 249 6.84 1.63 -17.37
CA MET A 249 8.27 1.97 -17.25
C MET A 249 8.68 2.44 -15.84
N GLY A 250 8.13 1.78 -14.81
CA GLY A 250 8.40 2.07 -13.40
C GLY A 250 7.73 3.33 -12.84
N VAL A 251 8.00 3.65 -11.58
CA VAL A 251 7.32 4.74 -10.85
C VAL A 251 7.88 6.12 -11.21
N SER A 252 7.07 7.18 -11.15
CA SER A 252 7.54 8.57 -11.36
C SER A 252 8.77 8.93 -10.51
N ARG A 253 9.72 9.65 -11.11
CA ARG A 253 10.94 10.13 -10.42
C ARG A 253 10.61 11.17 -9.35
N ASP A 254 9.61 12.00 -9.61
CA ASP A 254 9.14 13.02 -8.68
C ASP A 254 8.49 12.39 -7.45
N THR A 255 7.69 11.33 -7.67
CA THR A 255 7.16 10.51 -6.58
C THR A 255 8.31 9.92 -5.76
N GLN A 256 9.29 9.29 -6.38
CA GLN A 256 10.41 8.69 -5.64
C GLN A 256 11.22 9.74 -4.86
N LEU A 257 11.44 10.92 -5.43
CA LEU A 257 12.13 12.01 -4.74
C LEU A 257 11.33 12.52 -3.53
N ARG A 258 10.03 12.78 -3.72
CA ARG A 258 9.14 13.22 -2.64
C ARG A 258 9.09 12.16 -1.53
N MET A 259 8.92 10.89 -1.88
CA MET A 259 8.84 9.80 -0.90
C MET A 259 10.17 9.58 -0.17
N LEU A 260 11.31 9.78 -0.84
CA LEU A 260 12.61 9.76 -0.17
C LEU A 260 12.69 10.84 0.92
N LYS A 261 12.23 12.06 0.63
CA LYS A 261 12.20 13.15 1.61
C LYS A 261 11.25 12.84 2.77
N ILE A 262 10.05 12.36 2.47
CA ILE A 262 9.06 11.96 3.48
C ILE A 262 9.63 10.88 4.40
N ILE A 263 10.19 9.79 3.85
CA ILE A 263 10.75 8.70 4.66
C ILE A 263 11.95 9.18 5.50
N LYS A 264 12.78 10.09 4.98
CA LYS A 264 13.87 10.71 5.76
C LYS A 264 13.35 11.45 7.00
N VAL A 265 12.26 12.20 6.86
CA VAL A 265 11.63 12.89 8.01
C VAL A 265 11.09 11.87 8.99
N ILE A 266 10.37 10.84 8.52
CA ILE A 266 9.86 9.77 9.39
C ILE A 266 11.02 9.15 10.18
N LEU A 267 12.06 8.67 9.50
CA LEU A 267 13.22 8.01 10.12
C LEU A 267 13.92 8.87 11.16
N LYS A 268 13.98 10.19 10.96
CA LYS A 268 14.58 11.13 11.92
C LYS A 268 13.80 11.20 13.23
N GLU A 269 12.48 11.03 13.15
CA GLU A 269 11.57 11.20 14.29
C GLU A 269 11.02 9.87 14.85
N VAL A 270 11.31 8.71 14.23
CA VAL A 270 10.90 7.39 14.74
C VAL A 270 11.39 7.20 16.18
N ARG A 271 10.46 6.82 17.07
CA ARG A 271 10.65 6.70 18.53
C ARG A 271 10.99 8.01 19.25
N GLY A 272 10.85 9.14 18.56
CA GLY A 272 10.99 10.49 19.10
C GLY A 272 9.66 11.10 19.54
N LYS A 273 9.69 12.37 19.95
CA LYS A 273 8.47 13.12 20.35
C LYS A 273 7.57 13.44 19.16
N GLU A 274 8.16 13.66 17.98
CA GLU A 274 7.45 13.92 16.74
C GLU A 274 7.30 12.64 15.90
N ASP A 275 7.16 11.46 16.53
CA ASP A 275 6.95 10.21 15.80
C ASP A 275 5.56 10.17 15.14
N ILE A 276 5.51 10.12 13.80
CA ILE A 276 4.27 10.01 13.03
C ILE A 276 3.43 8.79 13.43
N PHE A 277 4.07 7.69 13.83
CA PHE A 277 3.37 6.46 14.19
C PHE A 277 2.70 6.60 15.55
N MET A 278 3.31 7.31 16.48
CA MET A 278 2.69 7.67 17.75
C MET A 278 1.55 8.67 17.54
N PHE A 279 1.79 9.73 16.75
CA PHE A 279 0.75 10.70 16.38
C PHE A 279 -0.48 10.01 15.77
N GLY A 280 -0.24 9.09 14.83
CA GLY A 280 -1.29 8.34 14.16
C GLY A 280 -2.04 7.40 15.12
N TYR A 281 -1.31 6.66 15.97
CA TYR A 281 -1.88 5.80 17.00
C TYR A 281 -2.78 6.57 17.97
N GLU A 282 -2.29 7.68 18.53
CA GLU A 282 -3.06 8.48 19.49
C GLU A 282 -4.32 9.06 18.84
N THR A 283 -4.20 9.57 17.62
CA THR A 283 -5.34 10.09 16.84
C THR A 283 -6.39 9.02 16.60
N MET A 284 -5.98 7.82 16.14
CA MET A 284 -6.91 6.72 15.85
C MET A 284 -7.50 6.12 17.12
N ARG A 285 -6.71 5.98 18.19
CA ARG A 285 -7.19 5.51 19.48
C ARG A 285 -8.28 6.41 20.05
N GLU A 286 -8.11 7.73 19.95
CA GLU A 286 -9.11 8.68 20.43
C GLU A 286 -10.40 8.60 19.61
N LYS A 287 -10.29 8.57 18.27
CA LYS A 287 -11.44 8.37 17.37
C LYS A 287 -12.18 7.07 17.70
N TRP A 288 -11.45 5.98 17.90
CA TRP A 288 -12.01 4.67 18.24
C TRP A 288 -12.72 4.66 19.59
N LYS A 289 -12.14 5.27 20.63
CA LYS A 289 -12.78 5.42 21.94
C LYS A 289 -14.09 6.19 21.85
N ARG A 290 -14.11 7.32 21.14
CA ARG A 290 -15.31 8.16 20.97
C ARG A 290 -16.40 7.42 20.22
N LEU A 291 -16.06 6.75 19.12
CA LEU A 291 -17.01 5.96 18.33
C LEU A 291 -17.62 4.84 19.18
N ASN A 292 -16.79 4.06 19.87
CA ASN A 292 -17.28 2.97 20.73
C ASN A 292 -18.17 3.48 21.85
N LYS A 293 -17.81 4.60 22.49
CA LYS A 293 -18.65 5.22 23.53
C LYS A 293 -20.05 5.54 22.97
N LEU A 294 -20.12 6.16 21.80
CA LEU A 294 -21.40 6.47 21.15
C LEU A 294 -22.20 5.21 20.82
N VAL A 295 -21.59 4.23 20.13
CA VAL A 295 -22.25 2.98 19.74
C VAL A 295 -22.74 2.20 20.96
N SER A 296 -21.91 2.09 22.01
CA SER A 296 -22.27 1.40 23.25
C SER A 296 -23.37 2.08 24.06
N SER A 297 -23.52 3.41 23.91
CA SER A 297 -24.57 4.19 24.59
C SER A 297 -25.92 4.19 23.87
N SER A 298 -25.97 3.63 22.65
CA SER A 298 -27.20 3.53 21.83
C SER A 298 -27.88 2.16 21.94
N ASN A 299 -27.43 1.31 22.86
CA ASN A 299 -28.06 0.04 23.22
C ASN A 299 -28.75 0.12 24.58
#